data_AF-U4UGB9-F1
#
_entry.id   AF-U4UGB9-F1
#
_cell.length_a   1.000
_cell.length_b   1.000
_cell.length_c   1.000
_cell.angle_alpha   90.00
_cell.angle_beta   90.00
_cell.angle_gamma   90.00
#
_symmetry.space_group_name_H-M   'P 1'
#
loop_
_entity.id
_entity.type
_entity.pdbx_description
1 polymer ?
#
loop_
_entity_poly.entity_id
_entity_poly.type
_entity_poly.pdbx_seq_one_letter_code
_entity_poly.pdbx_strand_id
1 'polypeptide(L)'
;MSKITTLRGLIQELRYAIPDSGLKDNLAFQYIVEQYRKYNTTDQQLCKAREEMDFIANSYLCYLRSSRLSRQIHDEFHGKGERSVQDTARMVGFKLPHDPK
;
A
#
# COMPACT_ATOMS: atom_id res chain seq x y z
N MET A 1 13.29 -10.32 6.51
CA MET A 1 12.77 -10.34 5.12
C MET A 1 13.92 -10.13 4.16
N SER A 2 14.00 -10.89 3.06
CA SER A 2 15.11 -10.77 2.08
C SER A 2 15.09 -9.37 1.43
N LYS A 3 16.25 -8.73 1.25
CA LYS A 3 16.38 -7.36 0.70
C LYS A 3 15.71 -7.18 -0.67
N ILE A 4 15.61 -8.26 -1.43
CA ILE A 4 14.94 -8.30 -2.73
C ILE A 4 13.41 -8.24 -2.56
N THR A 5 12.87 -8.81 -1.48
CA THR A 5 11.42 -8.80 -1.20
C THR A 5 10.91 -7.41 -0.83
N THR A 6 11.71 -6.62 -0.11
CA THR A 6 11.34 -5.23 0.24
C THR A 6 11.36 -4.34 -0.99
N LEU A 7 12.39 -4.45 -1.84
CA LEU A 7 12.46 -3.75 -3.12
C LEU A 7 11.27 -4.11 -4.04
N ARG A 8 10.95 -5.41 -4.17
CA ARG A 8 9.80 -5.86 -4.95
C ARG A 8 8.49 -5.30 -4.40
N GLY A 9 8.35 -5.24 -3.07
CA GLY A 9 7.20 -4.63 -2.42
C GLY A 9 7.06 -3.14 -2.75
N LEU A 10 8.16 -2.38 -2.69
CA LEU A 10 8.14 -0.95 -3.04
C LEU A 10 7.75 -0.73 -4.51
N ILE A 11 8.30 -1.53 -5.42
CA ILE A 11 7.97 -1.47 -6.85
C ILE A 11 6.49 -1.81 -7.09
N GLN A 12 5.95 -2.77 -6.34
CA GLN A 12 4.54 -3.13 -6.43
C GLN A 12 3.62 -2.00 -5.94
N GLU A 13 3.94 -1.35 -4.82
CA GLU A 13 3.16 -0.19 -4.36
C GLU A 13 3.25 1.00 -5.33
N LEU A 14 4.41 1.23 -5.94
CA LEU A 14 4.56 2.23 -7.01
C LEU A 14 3.68 1.93 -8.22
N ARG A 15 3.55 0.65 -8.60
CA ARG A 15 2.66 0.23 -9.70
C ARG A 15 1.19 0.48 -9.38
N TYR A 16 0.77 0.30 -8.12
CA TYR A 16 -0.59 0.65 -7.72
C TYR A 16 -0.83 2.16 -7.76
N ALA A 17 0.17 2.98 -7.44
CA ALA A 17 0.05 4.43 -7.49
C ALA A 17 0.08 4.98 -8.92
N ILE A 18 0.73 4.29 -9.85
CA ILE A 18 1.02 4.76 -11.21
C ILE A 18 0.65 3.67 -12.24
N PRO A 19 -0.62 3.62 -12.67
CA PRO A 19 -1.09 2.60 -13.61
C PRO A 19 -0.68 2.86 -15.08
N ASP A 20 -0.57 4.13 -15.52
CA ASP A 20 -0.49 4.48 -16.96
C ASP A 20 0.88 5.00 -17.46
N SER A 21 1.76 5.50 -16.58
CA SER A 21 3.07 6.01 -17.03
C SER A 21 4.14 4.94 -16.91
N GLY A 22 5.03 4.84 -17.90
CA GLY A 22 6.14 3.90 -17.91
C GLY A 22 6.90 3.89 -16.59
N LEU A 23 6.79 2.81 -15.83
CA LEU A 23 7.40 2.67 -14.49
C LEU A 23 8.91 2.94 -14.49
N LYS A 24 9.58 2.67 -15.62
CA LYS A 24 11.02 2.89 -15.80
C LYS A 24 11.39 4.38 -15.92
N ASP A 25 10.49 5.20 -16.41
CA ASP A 25 10.70 6.65 -16.61
C ASP A 25 10.35 7.45 -15.35
N ASN A 26 9.75 6.77 -14.36
CA ASN A 26 9.43 7.39 -13.09
C ASN A 26 10.69 7.66 -12.26
N LEU A 27 10.86 8.92 -11.85
CA LEU A 27 11.98 9.38 -11.04
C LEU A 27 12.12 8.59 -9.72
N ALA A 28 11.01 8.26 -9.06
CA ALA A 28 11.03 7.52 -7.81
C ALA A 28 11.52 6.08 -8.01
N PHE A 29 11.12 5.44 -9.11
CA PHE A 29 11.60 4.10 -9.45
C PHE A 29 13.12 4.11 -9.70
N GLN A 30 13.61 5.06 -10.51
CA GLN A 30 15.04 5.19 -10.80
C GLN A 30 15.84 5.45 -9.53
N TYR A 31 15.38 6.38 -8.69
CA TYR A 31 16.01 6.70 -7.41
C TYR A 31 16.10 5.48 -6.49
N ILE A 32 15.01 4.73 -6.30
CA ILE A 32 15.01 3.54 -5.43
C ILE A 32 16.01 2.50 -5.94
N VAL A 33 16.03 2.23 -7.24
CA VAL A 33 16.98 1.26 -7.83
C VAL A 33 18.43 1.74 -7.66
N GLU A 34 18.69 3.04 -7.83
CA GLU A 34 20.02 3.61 -7.62
C GLU A 34 20.48 3.50 -6.16
N GLN A 35 19.62 3.84 -5.19
CA GLN A 35 19.92 3.67 -3.77
C GLN A 35 20.19 2.20 -3.43
N TYR A 36 19.39 1.27 -3.95
CA TYR A 36 19.61 -0.16 -3.74
C TYR A 36 20.93 -0.66 -4.33
N ARG A 37 21.39 -0.10 -5.46
CA ARG A 37 22.70 -0.42 -6.04
C ARG A 37 23.84 0.17 -5.20
N LYS A 38 23.71 1.43 -4.77
CA LYS A 38 24.73 2.15 -4.00
C LYS A 38 25.10 1.43 -2.69
N TYR A 39 24.10 0.90 -1.99
CA TYR A 39 24.28 0.21 -0.70
C TYR A 39 24.39 -1.33 -0.82
N ASN A 40 24.54 -1.88 -2.02
CA ASN A 40 24.66 -3.34 -2.21
C ASN A 40 26.08 -3.88 -1.98
N THR A 41 27.12 -3.09 -2.26
CA THR A 41 28.54 -3.54 -2.31
C THR A 41 29.48 -2.72 -1.42
N THR A 42 29.00 -2.20 -0.29
CA THR A 42 29.88 -1.47 0.62
C THR A 42 30.66 -2.45 1.50
N ASP A 43 31.88 -2.77 1.08
CA ASP A 43 32.86 -3.48 1.87
C ASP A 43 33.43 -2.57 2.97
N GLN A 44 33.83 -3.22 4.07
CA GLN A 44 34.51 -2.69 5.26
C GLN A 44 33.63 -2.32 6.48
N GLN A 45 33.78 -3.18 7.49
CA GLN A 45 33.63 -2.96 8.94
C GLN A 45 32.37 -2.18 9.38
N LEU A 46 31.29 -2.93 9.68
CA LEU A 46 30.02 -2.47 10.28
C LEU A 46 29.12 -1.65 9.34
N CYS A 47 28.36 -2.36 8.50
CA CYS A 47 27.47 -1.83 7.47
C CYS A 47 26.17 -1.20 8.03
N LYS A 48 26.29 -0.29 9.00
CA LYS A 48 25.16 0.44 9.59
C LYS A 48 24.32 1.15 8.52
N ALA A 49 24.97 1.73 7.52
CA ALA A 49 24.29 2.39 6.41
C ALA A 49 23.39 1.45 5.59
N ARG A 50 23.75 0.16 5.49
CA ARG A 50 22.93 -0.83 4.78
C ARG A 50 21.72 -1.25 5.62
N GLU A 51 21.90 -1.40 6.93
CA GLU A 51 20.80 -1.66 7.85
C GLU A 51 19.84 -0.47 7.96
N GLU A 52 20.38 0.76 8.00
CA GLU A 52 19.62 2.01 7.94
C GLU A 52 18.81 2.09 6.64
N MET A 53 19.43 1.76 5.50
CA MET A 53 18.72 1.73 4.21
C MET A 53 17.60 0.68 4.20
N ASP A 54 17.86 -0.53 4.70
CA ASP A 54 16.84 -1.58 4.82
C ASP A 54 15.70 -1.13 5.75
N PHE A 55 16.01 -0.47 6.86
CA PHE A 55 15.01 0.08 7.79
C PHE A 55 14.17 1.17 7.13
N ILE A 56 14.81 2.10 6.43
CA ILE A 56 14.15 3.17 5.68
C ILE A 56 13.22 2.58 4.61
N ALA A 57 13.71 1.61 3.83
CA ALA A 57 12.92 0.96 2.79
C ALA A 57 11.69 0.23 3.36
N ASN A 58 11.85 -0.48 4.49
CA ASN A 58 10.73 -1.12 5.18
C ASN A 58 9.72 -0.10 5.72
N SER A 59 10.20 1.00 6.28
CA SER A 59 9.36 2.08 6.80
C SER A 59 8.50 2.70 5.70
N TYR A 60 9.12 3.02 4.55
CA TYR A 60 8.39 3.53 3.39
C TYR A 60 7.43 2.50 2.80
N LEU A 61 7.82 1.23 2.72
CA LEU A 61 6.92 0.17 2.26
C LEU A 61 5.69 0.04 3.14
N CYS A 62 5.87 0.07 4.46
CA CYS A 62 4.79 0.06 5.43
C CYS A 62 3.87 1.28 5.26
N TYR A 63 4.47 2.46 5.11
CA TYR A 63 3.73 3.71 4.90
C TYR A 63 2.88 3.69 3.63
N LEU A 64 3.46 3.31 2.49
CA LEU A 64 2.76 3.23 1.20
C LEU A 64 1.59 2.23 1.26
N ARG A 65 1.83 1.05 1.83
CA ARG A 65 0.79 0.03 2.04
C ARG A 65 -0.34 0.54 2.91
N SER A 66 0.00 1.18 4.03
CA SER A 66 -0.97 1.69 5.00
C SER A 66 -1.79 2.82 4.40
N SER A 67 -1.17 3.70 3.60
CA SER A 67 -1.88 4.76 2.88
C SER A 67 -2.86 4.20 1.85
N ARG A 68 -2.45 3.21 1.06
CA ARG A 68 -3.34 2.52 0.10
C ARG A 68 -4.51 1.84 0.82
N LEU A 69 -4.24 1.10 1.90
CA LEU A 69 -5.29 0.42 2.67
C LEU A 69 -6.22 1.42 3.34
N SER A 70 -5.67 2.50 3.91
CA SER A 70 -6.46 3.57 4.52
C SER A 70 -7.40 4.21 3.50
N ARG A 71 -6.94 4.44 2.26
CA ARG A 71 -7.81 4.91 1.18
C ARG A 71 -8.89 3.90 0.82
N GLN A 72 -8.56 2.61 0.71
CA GLN A 72 -9.56 1.56 0.44
C GLN A 72 -10.65 1.51 1.52
N ILE A 73 -10.26 1.54 2.79
CA ILE A 73 -11.20 1.58 3.92
C ILE A 73 -12.01 2.87 3.88
N HIS A 74 -11.37 4.00 3.62
CA HIS A 74 -12.06 5.27 3.49
C HIS A 74 -13.10 5.23 2.37
N ASP A 75 -12.75 4.76 1.17
CA ASP A 75 -13.69 4.66 0.05
C ASP A 75 -14.84 3.67 0.34
N GLU A 76 -14.57 2.62 1.14
CA GLU A 76 -15.59 1.65 1.51
C GLU A 76 -16.57 2.15 2.58
N PHE A 77 -16.10 2.92 3.57
CA PHE A 77 -16.86 3.26 4.76
C PHE A 77 -17.18 4.75 4.91
N HIS A 78 -16.40 5.64 4.30
CA HIS A 78 -16.62 7.09 4.35
C HIS A 78 -17.73 7.52 3.40
N GLY A 79 -18.61 8.41 3.86
CA GLY A 79 -19.64 9.03 3.02
C GLY A 79 -20.89 8.19 2.74
N LYS A 80 -21.00 6.96 3.26
CA LYS A 80 -22.22 6.13 3.09
C LYS A 80 -23.40 6.53 3.98
N GLY A 81 -23.24 7.55 4.83
CA GLY A 81 -24.29 8.03 5.74
C GLY A 81 -24.81 6.94 6.68
N GLU A 82 -25.94 7.20 7.35
CA GLU A 82 -26.70 6.14 8.00
C GLU A 82 -27.34 5.26 6.92
N ARG A 83 -27.16 3.93 7.02
CA ARG A 83 -27.79 2.97 6.11
C ARG A 83 -29.31 3.11 6.18
N SER A 84 -30.01 2.93 5.07
CA SER A 84 -31.47 3.01 5.07
C SER A 84 -32.10 1.95 5.99
N VAL A 85 -33.31 2.21 6.47
CA VAL A 85 -34.08 1.24 7.28
C VAL A 85 -34.24 -0.08 6.53
N GLN A 86 -34.39 -0.01 5.20
CA GLN A 86 -34.54 -1.16 4.32
C GLN A 86 -33.25 -1.99 4.25
N ASP A 87 -32.10 -1.33 4.05
CA ASP A 87 -30.80 -2.01 3.98
C ASP A 87 -30.44 -2.65 5.33
N THR A 88 -30.79 -1.96 6.41
CA THR A 88 -30.59 -2.46 7.78
C THR A 88 -31.47 -3.68 8.04
N ALA A 89 -32.77 -3.61 7.71
CA ALA A 89 -33.70 -4.74 7.85
C ALA A 89 -33.22 -5.97 7.08
N ARG A 90 -32.79 -5.79 5.82
CA ARG A 90 -32.25 -6.88 4.99
C ARG A 90 -30.98 -7.48 5.59
N MET A 91 -30.09 -6.67 6.14
CA MET A 91 -28.83 -7.14 6.75
C MET A 91 -29.05 -8.09 7.93
N VAL A 92 -30.10 -7.87 8.71
CA VAL A 92 -30.45 -8.71 9.86
C VAL A 92 -31.50 -9.79 9.53
N GLY A 93 -31.87 -9.94 8.25
CA GLY A 93 -32.80 -10.97 7.78
C GLY A 93 -34.29 -10.64 7.96
N PHE A 94 -34.63 -9.37 8.22
CA PHE A 94 -36.01 -8.90 8.28
C PHE A 94 -36.49 -8.33 6.93
N LYS A 95 -37.80 -8.48 6.68
CA LYS A 95 -38.52 -7.81 5.58
C LYS A 95 -39.23 -6.57 6.13
N LEU A 96 -39.48 -5.57 5.28
CA LEU A 96 -40.31 -4.44 5.70
C LEU A 96 -41.80 -4.84 5.73
N PRO A 97 -42.63 -4.13 6.50
CA PRO A 97 -44.08 -4.38 6.56
C PRO A 97 -44.82 -4.27 5.21
N HIS A 98 -44.16 -3.71 4.18
CA HIS A 98 -44.73 -3.50 2.84
C HIS A 98 -44.15 -4.46 1.79
N ASP A 99 -43.21 -5.33 2.15
CA ASP A 99 -42.69 -6.35 1.24
C ASP A 99 -43.71 -7.49 1.07
N PRO A 100 -43.83 -8.07 -0.15
CA PRO A 100 -44.69 -9.23 -0.36
C PRO A 100 -44.23 -10.42 0.50
N LYS A 101 -45.21 -11.14 1.06
CA LYS A 101 -44.99 -12.30 1.93
C LYS A 101 -44.18 -13.38 1.22
#